data_AF-A0AAP9H7S1-F1
#
_entry.id   AF-A0AAP9H7S1-F1
#
_cell.length_a   1.000
_cell.length_b   1.000
_cell.length_c   1.000
_cell.angle_alpha   90.00
_cell.angle_beta   90.00
_cell.angle_gamma   90.00
#
_symmetry.space_group_name_H-M   'P 1'
#
loop_
_entity.id
_entity.type
_entity.pdbx_description
1 polymer ?
#
loop_
_entity_poly.entity_id
_entity_poly.type
_entity_poly.pdbx_seq_one_letter_code
_entity_poly.pdbx_strand_id
1 'polypeptide(L)'
;MSEITGKAQVWYPPAFPAQGRLPAAATLVGENCKKQNSRERAYRQELCLAAGRRVEPPCCKTLHISLFFDGTGNNLNNDLYLSDPPHPTNIARLFSATIGSG
;
A
#
# COMPACT_ATOMS: atom_id res chain seq x y z
N MET A 1 -6.79 -29.63 -4.31
CA MET A 1 -6.08 -28.98 -3.19
C MET A 1 -4.65 -28.78 -3.63
N SER A 2 -4.17 -27.54 -3.68
CA SER A 2 -2.75 -27.27 -3.97
C SER A 2 -1.91 -27.65 -2.77
N GLU A 3 -0.99 -28.59 -2.96
CA GLU A 3 -0.04 -29.04 -1.95
C GLU A 3 1.12 -28.04 -1.85
N ILE A 4 1.37 -27.49 -0.66
CA ILE A 4 2.50 -26.60 -0.42
C ILE A 4 3.74 -27.48 -0.15
N THR A 5 4.59 -27.65 -1.15
CA THR A 5 5.79 -28.52 -1.10
C THR A 5 7.04 -27.85 -0.52
N GLY A 6 6.97 -26.57 -0.11
CA GLY A 6 8.09 -25.83 0.47
C GLY A 6 7.92 -25.56 1.97
N LYS A 7 8.93 -25.91 2.79
CA LYS A 7 9.01 -25.46 4.19
C LYS A 7 9.40 -23.98 4.22
N ALA A 8 8.43 -23.08 4.31
CA ALA A 8 8.70 -21.66 4.55
C ALA A 8 9.34 -21.48 5.94
N GLN A 9 10.36 -20.63 6.04
CA GLN A 9 10.92 -20.24 7.33
C GLN A 9 9.90 -19.40 8.11
N VAL A 10 9.67 -19.75 9.38
CA VAL A 10 8.78 -19.03 10.29
C VAL A 10 9.62 -18.29 11.33
N TRP A 11 9.26 -17.04 11.62
CA TRP A 11 9.99 -16.16 12.53
C TRP A 11 9.04 -15.60 13.60
N TYR A 12 9.57 -15.33 14.79
CA TYR A 12 8.86 -14.54 15.80
C TYR A 12 8.66 -13.10 15.33
N PRO A 13 7.59 -12.40 15.79
CA PRO A 13 7.41 -10.98 15.50
C PRO A 13 8.63 -10.18 15.96
N PRO A 14 9.14 -9.24 15.16
CA PRO A 14 10.22 -8.38 15.59
C PRO A 14 9.75 -7.48 16.74
N ALA A 15 10.66 -7.14 17.65
CA ALA A 15 10.39 -6.21 18.74
C ALA A 15 9.77 -4.91 18.22
N PHE A 16 8.80 -4.37 18.95
CA PHE A 16 8.15 -3.13 18.57
C PHE A 16 9.04 -1.93 18.95
N PRO A 17 9.39 -1.04 18.00
CA PRO A 17 10.26 0.09 18.29
C PRO A 17 9.55 1.14 19.15
N ALA A 18 10.29 1.77 20.06
CA ALA A 18 9.74 2.78 20.99
C ALA A 18 9.15 4.00 20.27
N GLN A 19 9.76 4.40 19.14
CA GLN A 19 9.31 5.50 18.30
C GLN A 19 8.14 5.15 17.37
N GLY A 20 7.65 3.91 17.39
CA GLY A 20 6.60 3.44 16.47
C GLY A 20 7.11 3.19 15.05
N ARG A 21 6.18 2.95 14.11
CA ARG A 21 6.46 2.58 12.71
C ARG A 21 5.89 3.54 11.67
N LEU A 22 5.15 4.57 12.08
CA LEU A 22 4.65 5.57 11.14
C LEU A 22 5.80 6.43 10.63
N PRO A 23 5.79 6.82 9.35
CA PRO A 23 6.90 7.56 8.76
C PRO A 23 7.03 8.94 9.41
N ALA A 24 8.18 9.20 10.04
CA ALA A 24 8.50 10.50 10.65
C ALA A 24 9.32 11.42 9.73
N ALA A 25 9.88 10.89 8.64
CA ALA A 25 10.77 11.62 7.74
C ALA A 25 10.19 11.75 6.33
N ALA A 26 10.29 12.96 5.75
CA ALA A 26 9.82 13.24 4.39
C ALA A 26 10.51 12.40 3.31
N THR A 27 11.76 11.97 3.56
CA THR A 27 12.51 11.10 2.65
C THR A 27 11.82 9.76 2.42
N LEU A 28 11.28 9.13 3.48
CA LEU A 28 10.55 7.87 3.41
C LEU A 28 9.27 8.01 2.56
N VAL A 29 8.56 9.13 2.71
CA VAL A 29 7.38 9.44 1.90
C VAL A 29 7.78 9.63 0.43
N GLY A 30 8.83 10.39 0.16
CA GLY A 30 9.34 10.60 -1.19
C GLY A 30 9.79 9.31 -1.89
N GLU A 31 10.38 8.37 -1.15
CA GLU A 31 10.72 7.04 -1.68
C GLU A 31 9.47 6.23 -2.03
N ASN A 32 8.43 6.27 -1.19
CA ASN A 32 7.17 5.63 -1.49
C ASN A 32 6.53 6.22 -2.76
N CYS A 33 6.50 7.55 -2.91
CA CYS A 33 6.02 8.21 -4.13
C CYS A 33 6.81 7.80 -5.38
N LYS A 34 8.15 7.68 -5.26
CA LYS A 34 9.01 7.21 -6.35
C LYS A 34 8.66 5.77 -6.78
N LYS A 35 8.31 4.90 -5.84
CA LYS A 35 7.86 3.52 -6.12
C LYS A 35 6.52 3.51 -6.83
N GLN A 36 5.55 4.30 -6.36
CA GLN A 36 4.23 4.41 -6.99
C GLN A 36 4.29 4.89 -8.45
N ASN A 37 5.21 5.81 -8.76
CA ASN A 37 5.39 6.39 -10.11
C ASN A 37 6.39 5.62 -10.99
N SER A 38 6.84 4.44 -10.56
CA SER A 38 7.93 3.72 -11.24
C SER A 38 7.57 3.28 -12.66
N ARG A 39 6.31 2.92 -12.92
CA ARG A 39 5.84 2.48 -14.25
C ARG A 39 5.76 3.63 -15.24
N GLU A 40 5.27 4.79 -14.83
CA GLU A 40 5.26 6.01 -15.65
C GLU A 40 6.69 6.44 -16.02
N ARG A 41 7.62 6.33 -15.06
CA ARG A 41 9.04 6.63 -15.29
C ARG A 41 9.68 5.64 -16.26
N ALA A 42 9.39 4.35 -16.12
CA ALA A 42 9.89 3.31 -17.03
C ALA A 42 9.36 3.53 -18.45
N TYR A 43 8.06 3.80 -18.59
CA TYR A 43 7.46 4.10 -19.88
C TYR A 43 8.06 5.35 -20.54
N ARG A 44 8.26 6.44 -19.78
CA ARG A 44 8.98 7.62 -20.28
C ARG A 44 10.40 7.26 -20.74
N GLN A 45 11.10 6.38 -20.02
CA GLN A 45 12.45 5.97 -20.38
C GLN A 45 12.47 5.23 -21.71
N GLU A 46 11.52 4.32 -21.95
CA GLU A 46 11.36 3.63 -23.24
C GLU A 46 11.14 4.62 -24.39
N LEU A 47 10.28 5.63 -24.19
CA LEU A 47 10.07 6.69 -25.17
C LEU A 47 11.32 7.53 -25.44
N CYS A 48 12.11 7.85 -24.40
CA CYS A 48 13.36 8.57 -24.57
C CYS A 48 14.37 7.77 -25.40
N LEU A 49 14.48 6.46 -25.13
CA LEU A 49 15.37 5.56 -25.88
C LEU A 49 14.93 5.47 -27.34
N ALA A 50 13.63 5.30 -27.60
CA ALA A 50 13.08 5.24 -28.95
C ALA A 50 13.30 6.55 -29.74
N ALA A 51 13.25 7.70 -29.07
CA ALA A 51 13.47 9.01 -29.70
C ALA A 51 14.95 9.42 -29.80
N GLY A 52 15.89 8.68 -29.18
CA GLY A 52 17.29 9.05 -29.09
C GLY A 52 17.56 10.35 -28.31
N ARG A 53 16.57 10.84 -27.53
CA ARG A 53 16.65 12.08 -26.75
C ARG A 53 15.69 12.04 -25.58
N ARG A 54 15.88 12.94 -24.61
CA ARG A 54 14.86 13.14 -23.57
C ARG A 54 13.59 13.71 -24.19
N VAL A 55 12.49 13.02 -23.94
CA VAL A 55 11.14 13.49 -24.28
C VAL A 55 10.41 13.96 -23.03
N GLU A 56 9.38 14.77 -23.22
CA GLU A 56 8.48 15.16 -22.14
C GLU A 56 7.79 13.93 -21.54
N PRO A 57 7.45 13.95 -20.23
CA PRO A 57 6.64 12.90 -19.65
C PRO A 57 5.30 12.80 -20.40
N PRO A 58 4.91 11.60 -20.87
CA PRO A 58 3.58 11.42 -21.44
C PRO A 58 2.50 11.64 -20.37
N CYS A 59 1.30 12.06 -20.81
CA CYS A 59 0.14 12.20 -19.94
C CYS A 59 -0.48 10.82 -19.61
N CYS A 60 0.28 9.98 -18.90
CA CYS A 60 -0.13 8.66 -18.45
C CYS A 60 -0.14 8.56 -16.91
N LYS A 61 -0.93 7.62 -16.38
CA LYS A 61 -0.99 7.30 -14.95
C LYS A 61 -1.18 5.81 -14.72
N THR A 62 -0.55 5.31 -13.66
CA THR A 62 -0.78 3.97 -13.12
C THR A 62 -2.01 4.00 -12.21
N LEU A 63 -2.97 3.12 -12.49
CA LEU A 63 -4.09 2.87 -11.59
C LEU A 63 -3.62 1.95 -10.45
N HIS A 64 -3.62 2.46 -9.22
CA HIS A 64 -3.35 1.68 -8.01
C HIS A 64 -4.67 1.38 -7.31
N ILE A 65 -4.97 0.10 -7.09
CA ILE A 65 -6.22 -0.36 -6.45
C ILE A 65 -5.83 -1.07 -5.16
N SER A 66 -6.46 -0.67 -4.05
CA SER A 66 -6.34 -1.35 -2.77
C SER A 66 -7.66 -2.01 -2.42
N LEU A 67 -7.67 -3.33 -2.24
CA LEU A 67 -8.84 -4.10 -1.88
C LEU A 67 -8.62 -4.71 -0.48
N PHE A 68 -9.61 -4.56 0.38
CA PHE A 68 -9.54 -4.98 1.77
C PHE A 68 -10.69 -5.94 2.07
N PHE A 69 -10.36 -7.09 2.62
CA PHE A 69 -11.31 -8.11 3.05
C PHE A 69 -11.15 -8.27 4.56
N ASP A 70 -12.19 -7.93 5.31
CA ASP A 70 -12.14 -7.99 6.76
C ASP A 70 -12.41 -9.42 7.28
N GLY A 71 -12.09 -9.65 8.55
CA GLY A 71 -12.33 -10.92 9.22
C GLY A 71 -13.81 -11.27 9.37
N THR A 72 -14.08 -12.54 9.64
CA THR A 72 -15.43 -13.07 9.84
C THR A 72 -16.22 -12.30 10.88
N GLY A 73 -17.42 -11.85 10.53
CA GLY A 73 -18.33 -11.17 11.44
C GLY A 73 -18.01 -9.70 11.72
N ASN A 74 -16.93 -9.15 11.14
CA ASN A 74 -16.59 -7.73 11.28
C ASN A 74 -17.35 -6.89 10.26
N ASN A 75 -17.74 -5.69 10.67
CA ASN A 75 -18.49 -4.75 9.85
C ASN A 75 -18.01 -3.32 10.12
N LEU A 76 -17.39 -2.69 9.12
CA LEU A 76 -16.84 -1.34 9.25
C LEU A 76 -17.86 -0.33 9.80
N ASN A 77 -19.10 -0.36 9.30
CA ASN A 77 -20.09 0.63 9.70
C ASN A 77 -20.49 0.45 11.18
N ASN A 78 -20.77 -0.78 11.58
CA ASN A 78 -21.12 -1.10 12.95
C ASN A 78 -19.96 -0.81 13.91
N ASP A 79 -18.79 -1.35 13.60
CA ASP A 79 -17.65 -1.41 14.52
C ASP A 79 -16.92 -0.08 14.68
N LEU A 80 -17.09 0.85 13.74
CA LEU A 80 -16.48 2.18 13.78
C LEU A 80 -17.46 3.29 14.14
N TYR A 81 -18.70 3.26 13.64
CA TYR A 81 -19.63 4.40 13.76
C TYR A 81 -20.82 4.15 14.69
N LEU A 82 -21.23 2.90 14.91
CA LEU A 82 -22.43 2.58 15.70
C LEU A 82 -22.11 2.02 17.09
N SER A 83 -20.99 1.31 17.25
CA SER A 83 -20.62 0.71 18.52
C SER A 83 -20.02 1.72 19.50
N ASP A 84 -20.33 1.54 20.78
CA ASP A 84 -19.75 2.29 21.90
C ASP A 84 -19.23 1.30 22.96
N PRO A 85 -17.90 1.17 23.13
CA PRO A 85 -16.85 1.91 22.45
C PRO A 85 -16.60 1.42 21.00
N PRO A 86 -16.08 2.26 20.09
CA PRO A 86 -15.63 1.85 18.77
C PRO A 86 -14.53 0.78 18.83
N HIS A 87 -14.62 -0.22 17.96
CA HIS A 87 -13.70 -1.37 17.92
C HIS A 87 -13.34 -1.81 16.48
N PRO A 88 -12.83 -0.90 15.63
CA PRO A 88 -12.48 -1.25 14.25
C PRO A 88 -11.27 -2.21 14.20
N THR A 89 -11.33 -3.16 13.28
CA THR A 89 -10.26 -4.13 12.99
C THR A 89 -9.03 -3.45 12.39
N ASN A 90 -7.91 -4.18 12.31
CA ASN A 90 -6.72 -3.69 11.61
C ASN A 90 -6.97 -3.49 10.11
N ILE A 91 -7.85 -4.27 9.49
CA ILE A 91 -8.22 -4.12 8.08
C ILE A 91 -9.00 -2.84 7.87
N ALA A 92 -10.02 -2.59 8.69
CA ALA A 92 -10.77 -1.34 8.71
C ALA A 92 -9.86 -0.12 8.89
N ARG A 93 -8.92 -0.18 9.84
CA ARG A 93 -7.94 0.90 10.09
C ARG A 93 -7.03 1.16 8.87
N LEU A 94 -6.57 0.12 8.18
CA LEU A 94 -5.76 0.28 6.97
C LEU A 94 -6.58 0.84 5.81
N PHE A 95 -7.82 0.40 5.65
CA PHE A 95 -8.74 0.93 4.65
C PHE A 95 -8.98 2.42 4.85
N SER A 96 -9.31 2.86 6.06
CA SER A 96 -9.48 4.29 6.38
C SER A 96 -8.21 5.14 6.22
N ALA A 97 -7.03 4.53 6.35
CA ALA A 97 -5.75 5.21 6.14
C ALA A 97 -5.31 5.24 4.66
N THR A 98 -6.03 4.59 3.75
CA THR A 98 -5.67 4.46 2.34
C THR A 98 -6.09 5.70 1.54
N ILE A 99 -5.29 6.04 0.53
CA ILE A 99 -5.59 7.13 -0.42
C ILE A 99 -6.67 6.66 -1.40
N GLY A 100 -7.66 7.52 -1.69
CA GLY A 100 -8.71 7.23 -2.68
C GLY A 100 -10.11 7.10 -2.09
N SER A 101 -10.38 7.81 -0.99
CA SER A 101 -11.65 7.81 -0.24
C SER A 101 -12.08 6.40 0.16
N GLY A 102 -11.47 5.88 1.24
CA GLY A 102 -12.04 4.79 2.01
C GLY A 102 -13.30 5.24 2.74
#